data_AF-A0A381I9P5-F1
#
_entry.id   AF-A0A381I9P5-F1
#
_cell.length_a   1.000
_cell.length_b   1.000
_cell.length_c   1.000
_cell.angle_alpha   90.00
_cell.angle_beta   90.00
_cell.angle_gamma   90.00
#
_symmetry.space_group_name_H-M   'P 1'
#
loop_
_entity.id
_entity.type
_entity.pdbx_description
1 polymer ?
#
loop_
_entity_poly.entity_id
_entity_poly.type
_entity_poly.pdbx_seq_one_letter_code
_entity_poly.pdbx_strand_id
1 'polypeptide(L)'
;MDVHVHFRDPGFTYKEDIESGAKSAARGGFTTVICMANTNPIVDNEDTFNYVKEKSKNACINVLQAAAITKGFEGKELVDMEALKKAGVPGFTDDGLPLMDSNLIMEAMIKAKSWMYHLVFMKKTLL
;
A
#
# COMPACT_ATOMS: atom_id res chain seq x y z
N MET A 1 -0.70 -7.34 14.87
CA MET A 1 -0.45 -6.48 13.69
C MET A 1 -1.21 -7.09 12.53
N ASP A 2 -1.92 -6.28 11.76
CA ASP A 2 -2.57 -6.71 10.52
C ASP A 2 -1.77 -6.18 9.33
N VAL A 3 -1.35 -7.05 8.42
CA VAL A 3 -0.53 -6.66 7.26
C VAL A 3 -1.38 -6.40 6.01
N HIS A 4 -2.70 -6.53 6.09
CA HIS A 4 -3.59 -6.37 4.95
C HIS A 4 -4.91 -5.68 5.31
N VAL A 5 -4.94 -4.36 5.18
CA VAL A 5 -6.13 -3.55 5.51
C VAL A 5 -6.48 -2.58 4.39
N HIS A 6 -7.77 -2.23 4.28
CA HIS A 6 -8.30 -1.30 3.29
C HIS A 6 -9.07 -0.16 3.96
N PHE A 7 -8.40 0.96 4.27
CA PHE A 7 -9.04 2.15 4.85
C PHE A 7 -9.69 3.08 3.83
N ARG A 8 -9.56 2.81 2.52
CA ARG A 8 -10.34 3.48 1.46
C ARG A 8 -10.12 5.00 1.38
N ASP A 9 -9.05 5.50 1.98
CA ASP A 9 -8.69 6.91 2.04
C ASP A 9 -7.25 7.08 1.56
N PRO A 10 -7.02 7.81 0.44
CA PRO A 10 -7.94 8.76 -0.21
C PRO A 10 -9.02 8.15 -1.13
N GLY A 11 -10.07 8.95 -1.37
CA GLY A 11 -11.01 8.82 -2.50
C GLY A 11 -12.30 8.05 -2.27
N PHE A 12 -12.29 7.05 -1.40
CA PHE A 12 -13.45 6.21 -1.12
C PHE A 12 -13.88 6.33 0.35
N THR A 13 -13.71 7.53 0.94
CA THR A 13 -13.98 7.83 2.36
C THR A 13 -15.41 7.58 2.79
N TYR A 14 -16.36 7.53 1.85
CA TYR A 14 -17.74 7.11 2.12
C TYR A 14 -17.87 5.62 2.51
N LYS A 15 -16.86 4.79 2.23
CA LYS A 15 -16.81 3.38 2.65
C LYS A 15 -16.12 3.22 3.99
N GLU A 16 -14.97 3.85 4.16
CA GLU A 16 -14.13 3.85 5.36
C GLU A 16 -13.11 5.00 5.25
N ASP A 17 -12.62 5.53 6.36
CA ASP A 17 -11.49 6.46 6.38
C ASP A 17 -10.41 6.04 7.39
N ILE A 18 -9.28 6.76 7.43
CA ILE A 18 -8.16 6.43 8.34
C ILE A 18 -8.59 6.49 9.81
N GLU A 19 -9.47 7.42 10.20
CA GLU A 19 -9.87 7.60 11.60
C GLU A 19 -10.82 6.48 12.04
N SER A 20 -11.88 6.24 11.27
CA SER A 20 -12.85 5.19 11.55
C SER A 20 -12.23 3.80 11.46
N GLY A 21 -11.41 3.56 10.43
CA GLY A 21 -10.68 2.31 10.24
C GLY A 21 -9.69 2.03 11.37
N ALA A 22 -8.92 3.05 11.81
CA ALA A 22 -8.01 2.91 12.95
C ALA A 22 -8.76 2.57 14.24
N LYS A 23 -9.89 3.22 14.53
CA LYS A 23 -10.73 2.92 15.70
C LYS A 23 -11.29 1.49 15.65
N SER A 24 -11.70 1.05 14.47
CA SER A 24 -12.19 -0.32 14.23
C SER A 24 -11.09 -1.35 14.49
N ALA A 25 -9.91 -1.14 13.92
CA ALA A 25 -8.74 -2.00 14.12
C ALA A 25 -8.29 -2.04 15.59
N ALA A 26 -8.26 -0.89 16.28
CA ALA A 26 -7.96 -0.80 17.70
C ALA A 26 -8.93 -1.62 18.54
N ARG A 27 -10.24 -1.52 18.24
CA ARG A 27 -11.28 -2.31 18.91
C ARG A 27 -11.15 -3.81 18.64
N GLY A 28 -10.62 -4.18 17.47
CA GLY A 28 -10.25 -5.56 17.13
C GLY A 28 -8.98 -6.08 17.82
N GLY A 29 -8.26 -5.23 18.57
CA GLY A 29 -7.01 -5.59 19.26
C GLY A 29 -5.75 -5.38 18.42
N PHE A 30 -5.83 -4.72 17.26
CA PHE A 30 -4.67 -4.38 16.45
C PHE A 30 -4.05 -3.07 16.91
N THR A 31 -2.72 -3.08 17.07
CA THR A 31 -1.92 -1.88 17.41
C THR A 31 -1.18 -1.31 16.21
N THR A 32 -1.10 -2.06 15.12
CA THR A 32 -0.43 -1.67 13.88
C THR A 32 -1.11 -2.35 12.70
N VAL A 33 -1.35 -1.56 11.65
CA VAL A 33 -1.95 -2.02 10.40
C VAL A 33 -1.14 -1.55 9.18
N ILE A 34 -1.17 -2.32 8.09
CA ILE A 34 -0.64 -1.91 6.79
C ILE A 34 -1.78 -1.77 5.79
N CYS A 35 -2.00 -0.55 5.31
CA CYS A 35 -2.99 -0.21 4.30
C CYS A 35 -2.47 -0.52 2.90
N MET A 36 -3.32 -1.10 2.05
CA MET A 36 -3.01 -1.39 0.65
C MET A 36 -3.06 -0.13 -0.22
N ALA A 37 -2.38 -0.16 -1.36
CA ALA A 37 -2.20 0.99 -2.26
C ALA A 37 -3.41 1.30 -3.17
N ASN A 38 -4.47 0.49 -3.12
CA ASN A 38 -5.63 0.52 -4.03
C ASN A 38 -6.69 1.58 -3.65
N THR A 39 -6.23 2.80 -3.36
CA THR A 39 -7.04 3.99 -3.07
C THR A 39 -7.29 4.81 -4.33
N ASN A 40 -7.92 5.98 -4.21
CA ASN A 40 -8.08 6.93 -5.30
C ASN A 40 -7.72 8.37 -4.87
N PRO A 41 -6.57 8.93 -5.29
CA PRO A 41 -5.56 8.33 -6.18
C PRO A 41 -4.88 7.09 -5.59
N ILE A 42 -4.32 6.26 -6.46
CA ILE A 42 -3.50 5.09 -6.10
C ILE A 42 -2.23 5.59 -5.40
N VAL A 43 -1.75 4.85 -4.40
CA VAL A 43 -0.50 5.20 -3.71
C VAL A 43 0.70 4.72 -4.52
N ASP A 44 0.96 5.36 -5.67
CA ASP A 44 2.06 5.02 -6.60
C ASP A 44 3.16 6.10 -6.69
N ASN A 45 3.04 7.17 -5.90
CA ASN A 45 3.94 8.32 -5.87
C ASN A 45 4.11 8.86 -4.44
N GLU A 46 5.16 9.66 -4.23
CA GLU A 46 5.51 10.22 -2.91
C GLU A 46 4.43 11.15 -2.37
N ASP A 47 3.79 11.96 -3.22
CA ASP A 47 2.78 12.93 -2.77
C ASP A 47 1.59 12.23 -2.14
N THR A 48 1.09 11.18 -2.79
CA THR A 48 -0.05 10.39 -2.31
C THR A 48 0.33 9.59 -1.07
N PHE A 49 1.54 9.01 -1.03
CA PHE A 49 2.03 8.32 0.16
C PHE A 49 2.16 9.28 1.35
N ASN A 50 2.75 10.45 1.15
CA ASN A 50 2.93 11.45 2.20
C ASN A 50 1.59 11.99 2.71
N TYR A 51 0.59 12.17 1.84
CA TYR A 51 -0.77 12.49 2.27
C TYR A 51 -1.29 11.50 3.32
N VAL A 52 -1.23 10.20 3.00
CA VAL A 52 -1.72 9.14 3.92
C VAL A 52 -0.87 9.09 5.19
N LYS A 53 0.46 9.19 5.05
CA LYS A 53 1.40 9.16 6.17
C LYS A 53 1.16 10.30 7.15
N GLU A 54 0.94 11.52 6.66
CA GLU A 54 0.66 12.69 7.50
C GLU A 54 -0.70 12.56 8.18
N LYS A 55 -1.73 12.14 7.45
CA LYS A 55 -3.07 11.93 8.01
C LYS A 55 -3.10 10.84 9.08
N SER A 56 -2.30 9.80 8.89
CA SER A 56 -2.15 8.66 9.81
C SER A 56 -1.54 9.03 11.17
N LYS A 57 -0.85 10.17 11.30
CA LYS A 57 -0.26 10.60 12.59
C LYS A 57 -1.30 10.84 13.68
N ASN A 58 -2.53 11.15 13.30
CA ASN A 58 -3.64 11.39 14.23
C ASN A 58 -4.45 10.13 14.54
N ALA A 59 -4.10 8.98 13.95
CA ALA A 59 -4.77 7.72 14.21
C ALA A 59 -4.45 7.20 15.63
N CYS A 60 -5.39 6.45 16.21
CA CYS A 60 -5.23 5.87 17.54
C CYS A 60 -4.31 4.63 17.58
N ILE A 61 -3.83 4.17 16.43
CA ILE A 61 -2.90 3.04 16.25
C ILE A 61 -1.88 3.39 15.16
N ASN A 62 -0.82 2.58 15.02
CA ASN A 62 0.14 2.78 13.93
C ASN A 62 -0.49 2.38 12.59
N VAL A 63 -0.66 3.34 11.68
CA VAL A 63 -1.13 3.10 10.32
C VAL A 63 0.04 3.28 9.36
N LEU A 64 0.46 2.19 8.73
CA LEU A 64 1.50 2.17 7.72
C LEU A 64 0.83 2.05 6.34
N GLN A 65 1.39 2.70 5.33
CA GLN A 65 0.83 2.69 3.97
C GLN A 65 1.79 1.98 3.01
N ALA A 66 1.37 0.88 2.39
CA ALA A 66 2.10 0.25 1.29
C ALA A 66 1.97 1.10 0.01
N ALA A 67 2.92 0.95 -0.91
CA ALA A 67 2.84 1.60 -2.24
C ALA A 67 2.61 0.59 -3.35
N ALA A 68 2.15 1.07 -4.50
CA ALA A 68 2.01 0.29 -5.72
C ALA A 68 3.36 -0.24 -6.21
N ILE A 69 3.38 -1.42 -6.83
CA ILE A 69 4.53 -1.88 -7.62
C ILE A 69 4.54 -1.15 -8.96
N THR A 70 3.37 -0.97 -9.58
CA THR A 70 3.25 -0.35 -10.91
C THR A 70 2.44 0.93 -10.91
N LYS A 71 2.81 1.85 -11.81
CA LYS A 71 2.11 3.12 -11.99
C LYS A 71 0.65 2.86 -12.38
N GLY A 72 -0.27 3.51 -11.70
CA GLY A 72 -1.71 3.36 -11.93
C GLY A 72 -2.26 1.94 -11.77
N PHE A 73 -1.50 1.01 -11.15
CA PHE A 73 -1.79 -0.43 -11.16
C PHE A 73 -1.93 -1.03 -12.58
N GLU A 74 -1.27 -0.48 -13.58
CA GLU A 74 -1.42 -0.95 -14.97
C GLU A 74 -0.64 -2.23 -15.29
N GLY A 75 0.31 -2.63 -14.43
CA GLY A 75 1.14 -3.80 -14.70
C GLY A 75 2.15 -3.62 -15.83
N LYS A 76 2.43 -2.38 -16.25
CA LYS A 76 3.29 -2.06 -17.41
C LYS A 76 4.62 -1.42 -17.05
N GLU A 77 4.63 -0.56 -16.03
CA GLU A 77 5.81 0.24 -15.66
C GLU A 77 5.92 0.28 -14.13
N LEU A 78 7.12 0.07 -13.60
CA LEU A 78 7.39 0.22 -12.18
C LEU A 78 7.21 1.68 -11.74
N VAL A 79 6.78 1.87 -10.50
CA VAL A 79 6.86 3.16 -9.83
C VAL A 79 8.33 3.56 -9.58
N ASP A 80 8.56 4.81 -9.17
CA ASP A 80 9.85 5.19 -8.59
C ASP A 80 10.02 4.55 -7.21
N MET A 81 10.38 3.26 -7.22
CA MET A 81 10.52 2.46 -6.01
C MET A 81 11.62 3.01 -5.09
N GLU A 82 12.63 3.68 -5.64
CA GLU A 82 13.71 4.27 -4.83
C GLU A 82 13.25 5.50 -4.07
N ALA A 83 12.51 6.39 -4.73
CA ALA A 83 11.88 7.54 -4.10
C ALA A 83 10.91 7.10 -2.99
N LEU A 84 10.01 6.17 -3.30
CA LEU A 84 9.05 5.62 -2.33
C LEU A 84 9.71 4.89 -1.15
N LYS A 85 10.81 4.17 -1.42
CA LYS A 85 11.64 3.59 -0.35
C LYS A 85 12.19 4.68 0.56
N LYS A 86 12.77 5.75 0.00
CA LYS A 86 13.32 6.88 0.78
C LYS A 86 12.23 7.60 1.58
N ALA A 87 11.01 7.68 1.06
CA ALA A 87 9.86 8.24 1.77
C ALA A 87 9.44 7.39 2.99
N GLY A 88 9.81 6.11 3.03
CA GLY A 88 9.60 5.21 4.16
C GLY A 88 8.42 4.24 3.98
N VAL A 89 8.10 3.88 2.75
CA VAL A 89 7.13 2.81 2.45
C VAL A 89 7.59 1.48 3.11
N PRO A 90 6.70 0.71 3.76
CA PRO A 90 7.03 -0.56 4.40
C PRO A 90 7.10 -1.75 3.42
N GLY A 91 6.50 -1.62 2.24
CA GLY A 91 6.45 -2.67 1.22
C GLY A 91 5.66 -2.24 -0.01
N PHE A 92 5.79 -3.00 -1.10
CA PHE A 92 5.11 -2.73 -2.36
C PHE A 92 4.10 -3.82 -2.71
N THR A 93 2.96 -3.43 -3.27
CA THR A 93 1.86 -4.34 -3.66
C THR A 93 0.95 -3.74 -4.72
N ASP A 94 0.58 -4.54 -5.73
CA ASP A 94 -0.52 -4.25 -6.66
C ASP A 94 -1.74 -5.11 -6.29
N ASP A 95 -2.25 -4.91 -5.07
CA ASP A 95 -3.35 -5.73 -4.55
C ASP A 95 -4.64 -5.50 -5.35
N GLY A 96 -5.14 -6.58 -5.98
CA GLY A 96 -6.36 -6.58 -6.77
C GLY A 96 -6.16 -6.70 -8.28
N LEU A 97 -4.93 -6.55 -8.79
CA LEU A 97 -4.60 -6.79 -10.19
C LEU A 97 -3.37 -7.71 -10.32
N PRO A 98 -3.52 -8.91 -10.91
CA PRO A 98 -2.38 -9.80 -11.09
C PRO A 98 -1.38 -9.17 -12.07
N LEU A 99 -0.13 -9.08 -11.64
CA LEU A 99 0.98 -8.75 -12.53
C LEU A 99 1.26 -9.93 -13.45
N MET A 100 1.22 -9.68 -14.75
CA MET A 100 1.36 -10.72 -15.78
C MET A 100 2.72 -10.66 -16.48
N ASP A 101 3.41 -9.52 -16.45
CA ASP A 101 4.75 -9.37 -17.02
C ASP A 101 5.80 -9.93 -16.06
N SER A 102 6.36 -11.10 -16.41
CA SER A 102 7.39 -11.77 -15.62
C SER A 102 8.69 -10.98 -15.52
N ASN A 103 9.05 -10.19 -16.53
CA ASN A 103 10.27 -9.37 -16.50
C ASN A 103 10.11 -8.22 -15.51
N LEU A 104 8.95 -7.56 -15.52
CA LEU A 104 8.61 -6.49 -14.58
C LEU A 104 8.61 -7.00 -13.13
N ILE A 105 8.01 -8.17 -12.90
CA ILE A 105 8.00 -8.83 -11.59
C ILE A 105 9.43 -9.17 -11.15
N MET A 106 10.24 -9.73 -12.05
CA MET A 106 11.63 -10.07 -11.74
C MET A 106 12.44 -8.83 -11.38
N GLU A 107 12.27 -7.72 -12.12
CA GLU A 107 12.93 -6.46 -11.82
C GLU A 107 12.54 -5.93 -10.43
N ALA A 108 11.24 -5.91 -10.12
CA ALA A 108 10.75 -5.52 -8.80
C ALA A 108 11.34 -6.40 -7.69
N MET A 109 11.38 -7.72 -7.89
CA MET A 109 11.94 -8.68 -6.94
C MET A 109 13.44 -8.48 -6.72
N ILE A 110 14.21 -8.21 -7.77
CA ILE A 110 15.65 -7.93 -7.65
C ILE A 110 15.89 -6.65 -6.84
N LYS A 111 15.14 -5.58 -7.14
CA LYS A 111 15.20 -4.33 -6.37
C LYS A 111 14.84 -4.57 -4.90
N ALA A 112 13.72 -5.22 -4.63
CA ALA A 112 13.25 -5.51 -3.28
C ALA A 112 14.25 -6.37 -2.49
N LYS A 113 14.80 -7.42 -3.11
CA LYS A 113 15.86 -8.24 -2.51
C LYS A 113 17.08 -7.41 -2.13
N SER A 114 17.53 -6.50 -2.99
CA SER A 114 18.70 -5.65 -2.72
C SER A 114 18.51 -4.73 -1.51
N TRP A 115 17.25 -4.42 -1.16
CA TRP A 115 16.91 -3.54 -0.04
C TRP A 115 16.40 -4.29 1.19
N MET A 116 16.30 -5.63 1.16
CA MET A 116 15.60 -6.43 2.16
C MET A 116 14.14 -5.97 2.37
N TYR A 117 13.47 -5.59 1.27
CA TYR A 117 12.07 -5.18 1.24
C TYR A 117 11.13 -6.35 0.93
N HIS A 118 9.90 -6.26 1.43
CA HIS A 118 8.85 -7.22 1.12
C HIS A 118 8.03 -6.76 -0.08
N LEU A 119 7.77 -7.69 -1.00
CA LEU A 119 6.77 -7.55 -2.06
C LEU A 119 5.59 -8.45 -1.73
N VAL A 120 4.39 -7.90 -1.83
CA VAL A 120 3.16 -8.67 -1.67
C VAL A 120 2.46 -8.72 -3.01
N PHE A 121 2.20 -9.94 -3.48
CA PHE A 121 1.42 -10.20 -4.69
C PHE A 121 0.12 -10.88 -4.27
N MET A 122 -1.01 -10.24 -4.53
CA MET A 122 -2.32 -10.77 -4.17
C MET A 122 -3.15 -10.92 -5.43
N LYS A 123 -3.70 -12.13 -5.63
CA LYS A 123 -4.62 -12.39 -6.72
C LYS A 123 -6.01 -11.99 -6.26
N LYS A 124 -6.74 -11.21 -7.07
CA LYS A 124 -8.17 -11.04 -6.88
C LYS A 124 -8.84 -12.41 -7.08
N THR A 125 -9.31 -13.02 -5.99
CA THR A 125 -10.20 -14.17 -6.09
C THR A 125 -11.49 -13.65 -6.71
N LEU A 126 -11.75 -14.01 -7.97
CA LEU A 126 -13.06 -13.85 -8.58
C LEU A 126 -14.01 -14.78 -7.83
N LEU A 127 -14.73 -14.24 -6.85
CA LEU A 127 -15.95 -14.82 -6.32
C LEU A 127 -17.12 -14.31 -7.17
#